data_AF-A0A0B8P574-F1
#
_entry.id   AF-A0A0B8P574-F1
#
_cell.length_a   1.000
_cell.length_b   1.000
_cell.length_c   1.000
_cell.angle_alpha   90.00
_cell.angle_beta   90.00
_cell.angle_gamma   90.00
#
_symmetry.space_group_name_H-M   'P 1'
#
loop_
_entity.id
_entity.type
_entity.pdbx_description
1 polymer ?
#
loop_
_entity_poly.entity_id
_entity_poly.type
_entity_poly.pdbx_seq_one_letter_code
_entity_poly.pdbx_strand_id
1 'polypeptide(L)' 'MAKKQGTSRRVGVGSQILADMGVSKMRLMSSSDKRYHSLSGFGLDVVEYVCE' A
#
# COMPACT_ATOMS: atom_id res chain seq x y z
N MET A 1 13.73 -6.97 -18.37
CA MET A 1 13.11 -6.45 -17.12
C MET A 1 11.60 -6.61 -17.23
N ALA A 2 11.00 -7.71 -16.75
CA ALA A 2 9.55 -7.92 -16.85
C ALA A 2 8.83 -6.94 -15.90
N LYS A 3 8.26 -5.87 -16.45
CA LYS A 3 7.44 -4.90 -15.71
C LYS A 3 6.17 -5.64 -15.26
N LYS A 4 6.04 -5.90 -13.95
CA LYS A 4 4.93 -6.66 -13.33
C LYS A 4 3.59 -5.91 -13.54
N GLN A 5 3.01 -6.05 -14.73
CA GLN A 5 1.70 -5.51 -15.12
C GLN A 5 0.63 -6.13 -14.21
N GLY A 6 0.19 -5.40 -13.18
CA GLY A 6 -0.88 -5.86 -12.29
C GLY A 6 -0.65 -5.60 -10.81
N THR A 7 0.59 -5.31 -10.37
CA THR A 7 0.83 -4.91 -8.98
C THR A 7 0.28 -3.50 -8.72
N SER A 8 0.53 -2.54 -9.61
CA SER A 8 0.06 -1.16 -9.44
C SER A 8 -1.47 -1.04 -9.40
N ARG A 9 -2.20 -1.77 -10.27
CA ARG A 9 -3.67 -1.77 -10.26
C ARG A 9 -4.25 -2.33 -8.96
N ARG A 10 -3.71 -3.44 -8.46
CA ARG A 10 -4.16 -4.05 -7.19
C ARG A 10 -3.91 -3.14 -6.00
N VAL A 11 -2.75 -2.48 -5.97
CA VAL A 11 -2.43 -1.50 -4.94
C VAL A 11 -3.41 -0.34 -4.98
N GLY A 12 -3.65 0.26 -6.16
CA GLY A 12 -4.56 1.40 -6.29
C GLY A 12 -5.99 1.08 -5.85
N VAL A 13 -6.54 -0.06 -6.27
CA VAL A 13 -7.89 -0.48 -5.84
C VAL A 13 -7.93 -0.77 -4.33
N GLY A 14 -6.93 -1.50 -3.80
CA GLY A 14 -6.84 -1.77 -2.37
C GLY A 14 -6.74 -0.50 -1.54
N SER A 15 -6.00 0.50 -2.03
CA SER A 15 -5.87 1.80 -1.36
C SER A 15 -7.18 2.57 -1.31
N GLN A 16 -7.97 2.56 -2.40
CA GLN A 16 -9.28 3.19 -2.41
C GLN A 16 -10.26 2.52 -1.46
N ILE A 17 -10.25 1.18 -1.39
CA ILE A 17 -11.09 0.43 -0.43
C ILE A 17 -10.74 0.79 1.01
N LEU A 18 -9.44 0.83 1.35
CA LEU A 18 -9.00 1.19 2.70
C LEU A 18 -9.41 2.62 3.07
N ALA A 19 -9.28 3.57 2.15
CA ALA A 19 -9.70 4.95 2.36
C ALA A 19 -11.23 5.07 2.55
N ASP A 20 -12.02 4.32 1.78
CA ASP A 20 -13.48 4.28 1.90
C ASP A 20 -13.93 3.68 3.25
N MET A 21 -13.17 2.73 3.78
CA MET A 21 -13.37 2.21 5.14
C MET A 21 -12.90 3.18 6.25
N GLY A 22 -12.40 4.37 5.90
CA GLY A 22 -11.94 5.38 6.85
C GLY A 22 -10.55 5.14 7.42
N VAL A 23 -9.76 4.23 6.83
CA VAL A 23 -8.37 4.01 7.23
C VAL A 23 -7.53 5.20 6.75
N SER A 24 -6.74 5.77 7.65
CA SER A 24 -5.81 6.88 7.34
C SER A 24 -4.39 6.63 7.83
N LYS A 25 -4.23 5.91 8.96
CA LYS A 25 -2.94 5.50 9.51
C LYS A 25 -2.95 3.99 9.74
N MET A 26 -1.96 3.28 9.20
CA MET A 26 -1.92 1.81 9.29
C MET A 26 -0.51 1.25 9.44
N ARG A 27 -0.44 0.09 10.11
CA ARG A 27 0.75 -0.76 10.13
C ARG A 27 0.66 -1.68 8.92
N LEU A 28 1.58 -1.53 7.98
CA LEU A 28 1.56 -2.25 6.72
C LEU A 28 2.39 -3.51 6.82
N MET A 29 1.73 -4.66 6.67
CA MET A 29 2.42 -5.94 6.53
C MET A 29 2.92 -6.08 5.09
N SER A 30 4.23 -6.17 4.90
CA SER A 30 4.85 -6.30 3.58
C SER A 30 6.16 -7.08 3.68
N SER A 31 6.59 -7.68 2.58
CA SER A 31 7.91 -8.30 2.49
C SER A 31 9.00 -7.22 2.57
N SER A 32 10.13 -7.54 3.22
CA SER A 32 11.23 -6.58 3.51
C SER A 32 11.83 -5.90 2.27
N ASP A 33 11.66 -6.50 1.09
CA ASP A 33 12.09 -5.98 -0.21
C ASP A 33 11.13 -4.96 -0.85
N LYS A 34 9.90 -4.82 -0.32
CA LYS A 34 8.85 -3.98 -0.93
C LYS A 34 8.36 -2.90 0.01
N ARG A 35 8.74 -1.67 -0.31
CA ARG A 35 8.19 -0.44 0.30
C ARG A 35 7.24 0.27 -0.64
N TYR A 36 6.08 0.65 -0.13
CA TYR A 36 5.04 1.35 -0.88
C TYR A 36 5.03 2.83 -0.50
N HIS A 37 5.64 3.67 -1.34
CA HIS A 37 5.76 5.11 -1.10
C HIS A 37 4.58 5.91 -1.66
N SER A 38 3.78 5.32 -2.55
CA SER A 38 2.68 5.99 -3.25
C SER A 38 1.33 5.94 -2.52
N LEU A 39 1.27 5.35 -1.32
CA LEU A 39 0.03 5.18 -0.55
C LEU A 39 -0.49 6.51 0.03
N SER A 40 0.41 7.46 0.30
CA SER A 40 0.06 8.80 0.78
C SER A 40 -0.84 9.57 -0.20
N GLY A 41 -0.74 9.30 -1.50
CA GLY A 41 -1.62 9.87 -2.53
C GLY A 41 -3.09 9.41 -2.42
N PHE A 42 -3.36 8.36 -1.64
CA PHE A 42 -4.70 7.86 -1.33
C PHE A 42 -5.16 8.25 0.09
N GLY A 43 -4.41 9.11 0.79
CA GLY A 43 -4.70 9.44 2.19
C GLY A 43 -4.32 8.35 3.18
N LEU A 44 -3.50 7.38 2.75
CA LEU A 44 -3.02 6.28 3.59
C LEU A 44 -1.58 6.52 4.05
N ASP A 45 -1.40 6.72 5.35
CA ASP A 45 -0.13 6.92 6.02
C ASP A 45 0.34 5.60 6.66
N VAL A 46 1.55 5.17 6.29
CA VAL A 46 2.14 3.93 6.81
C VAL A 46 3.01 4.29 8.01
N VAL A 47 2.50 4.01 9.21
CA VAL A 47 3.20 4.36 10.46
C VAL A 47 4.25 3.32 10.86
N GLU A 48 4.12 2.09 10.35
CA GLU A 48 5.06 1.01 10.62
C GLU A 48 5.00 -0.03 9.50
N TYR A 49 6.15 -0.60 9.15
CA TYR A 49 6.22 -1.78 8.30
C TYR A 49 6.43 -3.01 9.18
N VAL A 50 5.45 -3.91 9.16
CA VAL A 50 5.56 -5.22 9.82
C VAL A 50 6.09 -6.18 8.77
N CYS A 51 7.38 -6.48 8.85
CA CYS A 51 8.04 -7.46 7.99
C CYS A 51 8.19 -8.76 8.76
N GLU A 52 7.77 -9.88 8.16
CA GLU A 52 8.14 -11.23 8.58
C GLU A 52 9.26 -11.75 7.67
#